data_AF-A0A8S3XR53-F1
#
_entry.id   AF-A0A8S3XR53-F1
#
_cell.length_a   1.000
_cell.length_b   1.000
_cell.length_c   1.000
_cell.angle_alpha   90.00
_cell.angle_beta   90.00
_cell.angle_gamma   90.00
#
_symmetry.space_group_name_H-M   'P 1'
#
loop_
_entity.id
_entity.type
_entity.pdbx_description
1 polymer ?
#
loop_
_entity_poly.entity_id
_entity_poly.type
_entity_poly.pdbx_seq_one_letter_code
_entity_poly.pdbx_strand_id
1 'polypeptide(L)'
;MQSPYDKFGLDKNTQDFTGHALALYLDDSYLQQPAIQTIHRIKLYSDSLAWYGKSPYLYHMYGLGELPQSFARLSAIYYGTYMLDKPMDEIVLGEDGKEVGVRKENEISKCKQVYCAPAYVPDRVRKKGQVIRCICLLDHPIANIKDALST
;
A
#
# COMPACT_ATOMS: atom_id res chain seq x y z
N MET A 1 -20.99 10.33 -4.49
CA MET A 1 -21.01 9.80 -5.88
C MET A 1 -22.42 9.47 -6.38
N GLN A 2 -23.41 9.27 -5.49
CA GLN A 2 -24.76 8.86 -5.89
C GLN A 2 -25.44 9.78 -6.91
N SER A 3 -25.45 11.09 -6.66
CA SER A 3 -26.11 12.07 -7.55
C SER A 3 -25.64 12.01 -9.02
N PRO A 4 -24.33 11.93 -9.33
CA PRO A 4 -23.88 11.65 -10.69
C PRO A 4 -24.41 10.34 -11.29
N TYR A 5 -24.41 9.24 -10.54
CA TYR A 5 -24.92 7.96 -11.04
C TYR A 5 -26.39 8.03 -11.40
N ASP A 6 -27.20 8.64 -10.53
CA ASP A 6 -28.63 8.83 -10.78
C ASP A 6 -28.86 9.76 -11.98
N LYS A 7 -28.06 10.84 -12.09
CA LYS A 7 -28.13 11.79 -13.21
C LYS A 7 -27.85 11.14 -14.56
N PHE A 8 -26.90 10.21 -14.62
CA PHE A 8 -26.56 9.48 -15.84
C PHE A 8 -27.37 8.17 -16.01
N GLY A 9 -28.29 7.87 -15.09
CA GLY A 9 -29.14 6.68 -15.15
C GLY A 9 -28.36 5.37 -15.12
N LEU A 10 -27.22 5.31 -14.43
CA LEU A 10 -26.39 4.11 -14.38
C LEU A 10 -27.05 3.04 -13.49
N ASP A 11 -27.15 1.81 -14.00
CA ASP A 11 -27.66 0.68 -13.22
C ASP A 11 -26.66 0.24 -12.15
N LYS A 12 -27.13 -0.57 -11.19
CA LYS A 12 -26.30 -1.02 -10.07
C LYS A 12 -25.02 -1.74 -10.53
N ASN A 13 -25.08 -2.58 -11.57
CA ASN A 13 -23.89 -3.30 -12.02
C ASN A 13 -22.83 -2.35 -12.59
N THR A 14 -23.25 -1.31 -13.32
CA THR A 14 -22.34 -0.28 -13.82
C THR A 14 -21.76 0.55 -12.66
N GLN A 15 -22.55 0.85 -11.63
CA GLN A 15 -22.08 1.55 -10.44
C GLN A 15 -21.02 0.70 -9.70
N ASP A 16 -21.30 -0.57 -9.45
CA ASP A 16 -20.41 -1.51 -8.77
C ASP A 16 -19.08 -1.66 -9.55
N PHE A 17 -19.15 -1.86 -10.87
CA PHE A 17 -17.95 -1.94 -11.71
C PHE A 17 -17.15 -0.63 -11.69
N THR A 18 -17.81 0.52 -11.79
CA THR A 18 -17.15 1.83 -11.76
C THR A 18 -16.50 2.11 -10.41
N GLY A 19 -17.19 1.79 -9.31
CA GLY A 19 -16.70 2.01 -7.94
C GLY A 19 -15.54 1.10 -7.55
N HIS A 20 -15.70 -0.20 -7.80
CA HIS A 20 -14.77 -1.20 -7.30
C HIS A 20 -13.67 -1.55 -8.29
N ALA A 21 -13.97 -1.67 -9.60
CA ALA A 21 -12.98 -2.09 -10.59
C ALA A 21 -12.18 -0.90 -11.18
N LEU A 22 -12.80 0.27 -11.35
CA LEU A 22 -12.11 1.47 -11.87
C LEU A 22 -11.61 2.38 -10.74
N ALA A 23 -12.48 2.74 -9.79
CA ALA A 23 -12.12 3.65 -8.71
C ALA A 23 -11.46 2.96 -7.49
N LEU A 24 -11.39 1.62 -7.49
CA LEU A 24 -10.70 0.80 -6.48
C LEU A 24 -11.16 1.08 -5.05
N TYR A 25 -12.47 1.27 -4.84
CA TYR A 25 -13.05 1.28 -3.50
C TYR A 25 -13.27 -0.15 -2.98
N LEU A 26 -13.11 -0.34 -1.67
CA LEU A 26 -13.33 -1.63 -1.01
C LEU A 26 -14.79 -1.83 -0.58
N ASP A 27 -15.53 -0.74 -0.44
CA ASP A 27 -16.91 -0.69 0.04
C ASP A 27 -17.66 0.51 -0.57
N ASP A 28 -18.98 0.56 -0.38
CA ASP A 28 -19.89 1.55 -0.95
C ASP A 28 -19.93 2.88 -0.20
N SER A 29 -19.08 3.10 0.81
CA SER A 29 -19.09 4.37 1.56
C SER A 29 -18.79 5.59 0.68
N TYR A 30 -18.15 5.40 -0.48
CA TYR A 30 -17.88 6.45 -1.46
C TYR A 30 -19.13 7.03 -2.12
N LEU A 31 -20.25 6.29 -2.11
CA LEU A 31 -21.53 6.77 -2.66
C LEU A 31 -22.01 8.04 -1.95
N GLN A 32 -21.73 8.14 -0.64
CA GLN A 32 -22.08 9.29 0.20
C GLN A 32 -21.03 10.41 0.20
N GLN A 33 -19.87 10.19 -0.44
CA GLN A 33 -18.78 11.17 -0.47
C GLN A 33 -18.85 12.10 -1.70
N PRO A 34 -18.16 13.26 -1.68
CA PRO A 34 -18.07 14.15 -2.82
C PRO A 34 -17.55 13.44 -4.08
N ALA A 35 -18.29 13.57 -5.18
CA ALA A 35 -18.01 12.85 -6.42
C ALA A 35 -16.62 13.16 -7.02
N ILE A 36 -16.07 14.34 -6.73
CA ILE A 36 -14.75 14.77 -7.24
C ILE A 36 -13.64 13.78 -6.86
N GLN A 37 -13.71 13.15 -5.69
CA GLN A 37 -12.71 12.18 -5.25
C GLN A 37 -12.75 10.91 -6.10
N THR A 38 -13.96 10.41 -6.38
CA THR A 38 -14.18 9.25 -7.25
C THR A 38 -13.77 9.57 -8.70
N ILE A 39 -14.11 10.75 -9.20
CA ILE A 39 -13.73 11.21 -10.55
C ILE A 39 -12.21 11.24 -10.70
N HIS A 40 -11.47 11.75 -9.71
CA HIS A 40 -10.00 11.74 -9.75
C HIS A 40 -9.42 10.33 -9.77
N ARG A 41 -10.00 9.37 -9.03
CA ARG A 41 -9.58 7.96 -9.06
C ARG A 41 -9.84 7.31 -10.41
N ILE A 42 -11.01 7.53 -11.00
CA ILE A 42 -11.34 7.02 -12.34
C ILE A 42 -10.40 7.63 -13.38
N LYS A 43 -10.12 8.93 -13.29
CA LYS A 43 -9.15 9.60 -14.17
C LYS A 43 -7.76 9.01 -14.02
N LEU A 44 -7.29 8.77 -12.79
CA LEU A 44 -6.01 8.12 -12.54
C LEU A 44 -5.94 6.74 -13.21
N TYR A 45 -6.97 5.91 -13.05
CA TYR A 45 -7.05 4.61 -13.71
C TYR A 45 -6.95 4.75 -15.24
N SER A 46 -7.74 5.65 -15.83
CA SER A 46 -7.77 5.88 -17.27
C SER A 46 -6.44 6.40 -17.80
N ASP A 47 -5.83 7.35 -17.10
CA ASP A 47 -4.54 7.92 -17.47
C ASP A 47 -3.48 6.81 -17.41
N SER A 48 -3.39 6.04 -16.31
CA SER A 48 -2.47 4.90 -16.18
C SER A 48 -2.64 3.84 -17.27
N LEU A 49 -3.88 3.50 -17.62
CA LEU A 49 -4.17 2.56 -18.70
C LEU A 49 -3.70 3.10 -20.06
N ALA A 50 -3.87 4.40 -20.33
CA ALA A 50 -3.48 5.01 -21.59
C ALA A 50 -1.95 4.97 -21.83
N TRP A 51 -1.15 4.98 -20.77
CA TRP A 51 0.32 4.93 -20.87
C TRP A 51 0.86 3.58 -21.33
N TYR A 52 0.32 2.46 -20.82
CA TYR A 52 0.86 1.10 -21.06
C TYR A 52 -0.07 0.18 -21.86
N GLY A 53 -1.29 0.63 -22.14
CA GLY A 53 -2.24 0.05 -23.09
C GLY A 53 -2.99 -1.22 -22.65
N LYS A 54 -2.40 -2.04 -21.76
CA LYS A 54 -3.00 -3.33 -21.36
C LYS A 54 -3.70 -3.29 -20.01
N SER A 55 -3.07 -2.68 -19.01
CA SER A 55 -3.60 -2.55 -17.66
C SER A 55 -3.06 -1.26 -17.02
N PRO A 56 -3.70 -0.73 -15.96
CA PRO A 56 -3.19 0.42 -15.20
C PRO A 56 -2.09 0.02 -14.19
N TYR A 57 -1.73 -1.27 -14.12
CA TYR A 57 -0.84 -1.82 -13.11
C TYR A 57 0.54 -2.14 -13.69
N LEU A 58 1.54 -2.04 -12.82
CA LEU A 58 2.90 -2.49 -13.07
C LEU A 58 3.30 -3.46 -11.97
N TYR A 59 4.12 -4.45 -12.33
CA TYR A 59 4.71 -5.36 -11.37
C TYR A 59 6.22 -5.45 -11.60
N HIS A 60 6.99 -5.50 -10.51
CA HIS A 60 8.45 -5.57 -10.63
C HIS A 60 8.86 -6.97 -11.07
N MET A 61 9.77 -7.03 -12.05
CA MET A 61 10.54 -8.24 -12.30
C MET A 61 11.24 -8.65 -10.99
N TYR A 62 11.22 -9.94 -10.66
CA TYR A 62 11.71 -10.50 -9.39
C TYR A 62 10.87 -10.16 -8.14
N GLY A 63 9.74 -9.48 -8.32
CA GLY A 63 8.73 -9.26 -7.28
C GLY A 63 8.97 -8.02 -6.41
N LEU A 64 8.09 -7.81 -5.43
CA LEU A 64 8.07 -6.61 -4.61
C LEU A 64 9.27 -6.47 -3.66
N GLY A 65 10.12 -7.50 -3.52
CA GLY A 65 11.35 -7.44 -2.74
C GLY A 65 12.41 -6.49 -3.31
N GLU A 66 12.33 -6.17 -4.60
CA GLU A 66 13.26 -5.24 -5.27
C GLU A 66 13.07 -3.79 -4.81
N LEU A 67 11.85 -3.41 -4.41
CA LEU A 67 11.54 -2.07 -3.93
C LEU A 67 12.32 -1.71 -2.65
N PRO A 68 12.23 -2.47 -1.53
CA PRO A 68 12.99 -2.15 -0.33
C PRO A 68 14.50 -2.24 -0.56
N GLN A 69 14.98 -3.15 -1.41
CA GLN A 69 16.40 -3.23 -1.77
C GLN A 69 16.87 -1.97 -2.50
N SER A 70 16.08 -1.47 -3.46
CA SER A 70 16.39 -0.24 -4.21
C SER A 70 16.44 0.98 -3.31
N PHE A 71 15.50 1.10 -2.36
CA PHE A 71 15.52 2.18 -1.37
C PHE A 71 16.68 2.07 -0.38
N ALA A 72 17.06 0.85 0.02
CA ALA A 72 18.24 0.63 0.85
C ALA A 72 19.53 1.09 0.14
N ARG A 73 19.67 0.75 -1.15
CA ARG A 73 20.75 1.22 -1.99
C ARG A 73 20.74 2.75 -2.14
N LEU A 74 19.59 3.34 -2.40
CA LEU A 74 19.45 4.80 -2.51
C LEU A 74 19.89 5.50 -1.23
N SER A 75 19.48 5.00 -0.07
CA SER A 75 19.90 5.55 1.21
C SER A 75 21.41 5.43 1.45
N ALA A 76 22.03 4.33 1.02
CA ALA A 76 23.49 4.16 1.11
C ALA A 76 24.28 5.17 0.28
N ILE A 77 23.74 5.61 -0.87
CA ILE A 77 24.32 6.72 -1.66
C ILE A 77 24.35 8.01 -0.84
N TYR A 78 23.35 8.22 0.01
CA TYR A 78 23.26 9.35 0.94
C TYR A 78 23.79 9.01 2.34
N TYR A 79 24.79 8.11 2.43
CA TYR A 79 25.51 7.74 3.66
C TYR A 79 24.68 6.99 4.72
N GLY A 80 23.47 6.54 4.38
CA GLY A 80 22.69 5.66 5.24
C GLY A 80 23.30 4.25 5.31
N THR A 81 23.19 3.60 6.47
CA THR A 81 23.61 2.21 6.63
C THR A 81 22.41 1.37 7.03
N TYR A 82 22.11 0.35 6.24
CA TYR A 82 21.05 -0.62 6.55
C TYR A 82 21.64 -1.76 7.37
N MET A 83 21.07 -2.00 8.55
CA MET A 83 21.46 -3.08 9.44
C MET A 83 20.38 -4.16 9.42
N LEU A 84 20.70 -5.33 8.87
CA LEU A 84 19.87 -6.53 8.93
C LEU A 84 20.34 -7.44 10.06
N ASP A 85 19.49 -8.39 10.47
CA ASP A 85 19.78 -9.32 11.57
C ASP A 85 20.19 -8.63 12.89
N LYS A 86 19.68 -7.41 13.10
CA LYS A 86 19.91 -6.62 14.31
C LYS A 86 18.58 -6.43 15.03
N PRO A 87 18.14 -7.41 15.84
CA PRO A 87 16.91 -7.27 16.63
C PRO A 87 17.07 -6.10 17.58
N MET A 88 15.99 -5.34 17.80
CA MET A 88 16.00 -4.14 18.62
C MET A 88 15.32 -4.43 19.95
N ASP A 89 15.87 -3.92 21.05
CA ASP A 89 15.39 -4.29 22.39
C ASP A 89 14.27 -3.36 22.86
N GLU A 90 14.43 -2.04 22.72
CA GLU A 90 13.38 -1.07 23.05
C GLU A 90 13.61 0.34 22.48
N ILE A 91 12.52 1.10 22.33
CA ILE A 91 12.56 2.54 22.03
C ILE A 91 12.80 3.27 23.35
N VAL A 92 13.89 4.04 23.42
CA VAL A 92 14.21 4.82 24.61
C VAL A 92 13.39 6.10 24.62
N LEU A 93 12.66 6.33 25.70
CA LEU A 93 11.90 7.56 25.96
C LEU A 93 12.66 8.45 26.93
N GLY A 94 12.67 9.75 26.66
CA GLY A 94 13.22 10.78 27.54
C GLY A 94 12.28 11.10 28.71
N GLU A 95 12.75 11.95 29.61
CA GLU A 95 12.00 12.37 30.81
C GLU A 95 10.69 13.11 30.47
N ASP A 96 10.60 13.71 29.29
CA ASP A 96 9.39 14.36 28.76
C ASP A 96 8.47 13.39 28.00
N GLY A 97 8.77 12.09 28.00
CA GLY A 97 8.02 11.05 27.31
C GLY A 97 8.26 10.99 25.80
N LYS A 98 9.15 11.83 25.24
CA LYS A 98 9.49 11.81 23.81
C LYS A 98 10.54 10.75 23.50
N GLU A 99 10.50 10.20 22.30
CA GLU A 99 11.51 9.27 21.81
C GLU A 99 12.89 9.96 21.71
N VAL A 100 13.88 9.42 22.43
CA VAL A 100 15.25 9.94 22.44
C VAL A 100 16.23 9.02 21.72
N GLY A 101 15.82 7.80 21.37
CA GLY A 101 16.65 6.86 20.62
C GLY A 101 16.12 5.43 20.56
N VAL A 102 16.93 4.54 20.01
CA VAL A 102 16.71 3.08 20.00
C VAL A 102 17.86 2.39 20.73
N ARG A 103 17.55 1.38 21.55
CA ARG A 103 18.56 0.60 22.28
C ARG A 103 18.77 -0.77 21.64
N LYS A 104 20.03 -1.17 21.55
CA LYS A 104 20.44 -2.55 21.36
C LYS A 104 21.57 -2.89 22.33
N GLU A 105 21.34 -3.85 23.19
CA GLU A 105 22.25 -4.27 24.26
C GLU A 105 22.68 -3.05 25.09
N ASN A 106 23.97 -2.72 25.08
CA ASN A 106 24.54 -1.59 25.80
C ASN A 106 24.65 -0.32 24.93
N GLU A 107 24.24 -0.38 23.65
CA GLU A 107 24.32 0.74 22.72
C GLU A 107 22.97 1.46 22.60
N ILE A 108 22.99 2.80 22.75
CA ILE A 108 21.84 3.66 22.50
C ILE A 108 22.16 4.56 21.31
N SER A 109 21.41 4.38 20.22
CA SER A 109 21.45 5.28 19.07
C SER A 109 20.42 6.38 19.24
N LYS A 110 20.88 7.62 19.48
CA LYS A 110 20.00 8.77 19.71
C LYS A 110 19.41 9.31 18.41
N CYS A 111 18.13 9.66 18.42
CA CYS A 111 17.47 10.29 17.28
C CYS A 111 16.33 11.20 17.74
N LYS A 112 15.87 12.10 16.85
CA LYS A 112 14.73 12.99 17.11
C LYS A 112 13.38 12.35 16.75
N GLN A 113 13.41 11.34 15.88
CA GLN A 113 12.23 10.67 15.33
C GLN A 113 12.58 9.21 15.05
N VAL A 114 11.61 8.33 15.27
CA VAL A 114 11.70 6.89 14.98
C VAL A 114 10.52 6.52 14.09
N TYR A 115 10.79 5.88 12.95
CA TYR A 115 9.78 5.30 12.08
C TYR A 115 9.88 3.78 12.17
N CYS A 116 8.79 3.10 12.55
CA CYS A 116 8.80 1.65 12.72
C CYS A 116 7.46 1.01 12.33
N ALA A 117 7.50 -0.28 12.03
CA ALA A 117 6.30 -1.08 11.82
C ALA A 117 5.59 -1.38 13.16
N PRO A 118 4.27 -1.66 13.15
CA PRO A 118 3.50 -2.00 14.37
C PRO A 118 4.12 -3.08 15.26
N ALA A 119 4.86 -4.03 14.69
CA ALA A 119 5.49 -5.12 15.42
C ALA A 119 6.54 -4.67 16.45
N TYR A 120 7.16 -3.48 16.27
CA TYR A 120 8.15 -2.94 17.19
C TYR A 120 7.54 -2.18 18.37
N VAL A 121 6.25 -1.85 18.31
CA VAL A 121 5.54 -1.04 19.32
C VAL A 121 4.15 -1.60 19.60
N PRO A 122 4.04 -2.86 20.09
CA PRO A 122 2.75 -3.53 20.27
C PRO A 122 1.79 -2.75 21.20
N ASP A 123 2.32 -2.02 22.19
CA ASP A 123 1.52 -1.24 23.14
C ASP A 123 1.01 0.10 22.59
N ARG A 124 1.48 0.51 21.39
CA ARG A 124 1.08 1.78 20.74
C ARG A 124 0.17 1.56 19.53
N VAL A 125 -0.34 0.34 19.34
CA VAL A 125 -1.17 -0.01 18.19
C VAL A 125 -2.45 -0.73 18.64
N ARG A 126 -3.48 -0.69 17.78
CA ARG A 126 -4.73 -1.43 17.99
C ARG A 126 -5.04 -2.32 16.79
N LYS A 127 -5.52 -3.53 17.03
CA LYS A 127 -5.94 -4.46 15.98
C LYS A 127 -7.15 -3.89 15.23
N LYS A 128 -7.02 -3.70 13.91
CA LYS A 128 -8.13 -3.24 13.05
C LYS A 128 -8.89 -4.38 12.37
N GLY A 129 -8.26 -5.52 12.17
CA GLY A 129 -8.85 -6.64 11.44
C GLY A 129 -7.83 -7.75 11.18
N GLN A 130 -8.22 -8.71 10.36
CA GLN A 130 -7.36 -9.81 9.89
C GLN A 130 -7.55 -9.96 8.39
N VAL A 131 -6.49 -10.35 7.68
CA VAL A 131 -6.49 -10.57 6.24
C VAL A 131 -6.03 -12.00 5.99
N ILE A 132 -6.85 -12.79 5.30
CA ILE A 132 -6.48 -14.12 4.84
C ILE A 132 -5.76 -13.96 3.50
N ARG A 133 -4.62 -14.62 3.32
CA ARG A 133 -3.89 -14.67 2.06
C ARG A 133 -3.62 -16.13 1.69
N CYS A 134 -3.97 -16.50 0.48
CA CYS A 134 -3.70 -17.82 -0.08
C CYS A 134 -2.71 -17.67 -1.25
N ILE A 135 -1.61 -18.40 -1.20
CA ILE A 135 -0.63 -18.46 -2.29
C ILE A 135 -0.89 -19.76 -3.04
N CYS A 136 -1.29 -19.66 -4.30
CA CYS A 136 -1.63 -20.79 -5.15
C CYS A 136 -0.60 -20.93 -6.27
N LEU A 137 0.04 -22.10 -6.36
CA LEU A 137 0.92 -22.43 -7.48
C LEU A 137 0.09 -23.15 -8.53
N LEU A 138 0.19 -22.69 -9.78
CA LEU A 138 -0.55 -23.24 -10.91
C LEU A 138 0.46 -23.70 -11.96
N ASP A 139 0.19 -24.83 -12.58
CA ASP A 139 0.92 -25.33 -13.76
C ASP A 139 0.26 -24.90 -15.07
N HIS A 140 -0.84 -24.14 -15.00
CA HIS A 140 -1.58 -23.59 -16.12
C HIS A 140 -2.04 -22.14 -15.86
N PRO A 141 -2.32 -21.34 -16.91
CA PRO A 141 -2.93 -20.02 -16.76
C PRO A 141 -4.34 -20.09 -16.13
N ILE A 142 -4.78 -19.00 -15.51
CA ILE A 142 -6.15 -18.90 -14.98
C ILE A 142 -7.16 -19.00 -16.16
N ALA A 143 -8.29 -19.68 -15.96
CA ALA A 143 -9.33 -19.77 -16.98
C ALA A 143 -10.02 -18.41 -17.21
N ASN A 144 -10.51 -18.16 -18.44
CA ASN A 144 -11.30 -16.97 -18.81
C ASN A 144 -10.60 -15.61 -18.70
N ILE A 145 -9.26 -15.55 -18.67
CA ILE A 145 -8.47 -14.29 -18.66
C ILE A 145 -7.75 -14.03 -20.00
N LYS A 146 -8.44 -14.31 -21.13
CA LYS A 146 -7.90 -14.21 -22.51
C LYS A 146 -6.96 -13.02 -22.67
N ASP A 147 -5.67 -13.29 -22.90
CA ASP A 147 -4.62 -12.29 -23.16
C ASP A 147 -4.57 -11.10 -22.18
N ALA A 148 -5.00 -11.30 -20.93
CA ALA A 148 -4.85 -10.34 -19.83
C ALA A 148 -3.39 -10.27 -19.37
N LEU A 149 -2.51 -9.85 -20.29
CA LEU A 149 -1.10 -9.62 -20.03
C LEU A 149 -0.99 -8.29 -19.28
N SER A 150 -0.64 -8.33 -17.98
CA SER A 150 -0.08 -7.15 -17.32
C SER A 150 1.34 -6.96 -17.85
N THR A 151 1.67 -5.73 -18.26
CA THR A 151 3.03 -5.34 -18.62
C THR A 151 3.94 -5.34 -17.40
#